data_AF-H3CJP5-F1
#
_entry.id   AF-H3CJP5-F1
#
_cell.length_a   1.000
_cell.length_b   1.000
_cell.length_c   1.000
_cell.angle_alpha   90.00
_cell.angle_beta   90.00
_cell.angle_gamma   90.00
#
_symmetry.space_group_name_H-M   'P 1'
#
loop_
_entity.id
_entity.type
_entity.pdbx_description
1 polymer ?
#
loop_
_entity_poly.entity_id
_entity_poly.type
_entity_poly.pdbx_seq_one_letter_code
_entity_poly.pdbx_strand_id
1 'polypeptide(L)'
;DIEPYHSDRSNPYFEYLQIRKKIEEKRKILCYITPQAPQCYAEYVTYTGSYLLDGKPLSKLHIPVIAPPPSLSEPLKELFRQQEAVRGKLRLQHSIEREKLIVSCEQEVLRVHCRAARTIANQAVPFSACAMLLDSEVYNMPSESQGDENKSVRDRFNARQFISWIQDVDDKYDRMKTCLLMRQQHEAAALNAVQRMEWQLKVQELDPGVHKSLCVNEVPSFYVPMVDVNDDFVLLPA
;
A
#
# COMPACT_ATOMS: atom_id res chain seq x y z
N ASP A 1 -17.52 57.53 38.41
CA ASP A 1 -17.44 57.34 36.95
C ASP A 1 -17.07 55.90 36.64
N ILE A 2 -17.91 55.21 35.86
CA ILE A 2 -17.65 53.85 35.39
C ILE A 2 -16.95 53.99 34.03
N GLU A 3 -15.71 53.54 33.92
CA GLU A 3 -14.99 53.54 32.65
C GLU A 3 -15.69 52.60 31.64
N PRO A 4 -15.80 53.00 30.36
CA PRO A 4 -16.38 52.16 29.33
C PRO A 4 -15.50 50.93 29.08
N TYR A 5 -16.14 49.77 28.98
CA TYR A 5 -15.47 48.51 28.68
C TYR A 5 -14.81 48.56 27.29
N HIS A 6 -13.49 48.64 27.24
CA HIS A 6 -12.71 48.45 26.03
C HIS A 6 -12.36 46.97 25.88
N SER A 7 -13.01 46.29 24.94
CA SER A 7 -12.65 44.94 24.53
C SER A 7 -11.47 44.99 23.57
N ASP A 8 -10.29 44.52 23.97
CA ASP A 8 -9.15 44.26 23.07
C ASP A 8 -9.43 43.13 22.05
N ARG A 9 -10.55 42.40 22.23
CA ARG A 9 -10.97 41.36 21.30
C ARG A 9 -11.82 41.94 20.18
N SER A 10 -11.34 41.72 18.95
CA SER A 10 -12.10 41.86 17.71
C SER A 10 -13.42 41.10 17.77
N ASN A 11 -14.45 41.66 17.10
CA ASN A 11 -15.77 41.06 17.05
C ASN A 11 -15.71 39.69 16.32
N PRO A 12 -16.03 38.56 17.00
CA PRO A 12 -15.90 37.23 16.42
C PRO A 12 -16.84 37.00 15.23
N TYR A 13 -17.98 37.67 15.18
CA TYR A 13 -18.88 37.61 14.03
C TYR A 13 -18.27 38.31 12.81
N PHE A 14 -17.60 39.44 13.01
CA PHE A 14 -16.91 40.14 11.95
C PHE A 14 -15.73 39.33 11.42
N GLU A 15 -14.94 38.71 12.30
CA GLU A 15 -13.86 37.80 11.91
C GLU A 15 -14.38 36.63 11.08
N TYR A 16 -15.45 35.97 11.53
CA TYR A 16 -16.10 34.90 10.76
C TYR A 16 -16.47 35.35 9.36
N LEU A 17 -17.13 36.51 9.20
CA LEU A 17 -17.50 37.03 7.89
C LEU A 17 -16.27 37.30 7.00
N GLN A 18 -15.19 37.84 7.56
CA GLN A 18 -13.94 38.06 6.82
C GLN A 18 -13.32 36.73 6.35
N ILE A 19 -13.33 35.70 7.20
CA ILE A 19 -12.86 34.36 6.87
C ILE A 19 -13.70 33.77 5.73
N ARG A 20 -15.03 33.84 5.82
CA ARG A 20 -15.94 33.36 4.78
C ARG A 20 -15.70 34.07 3.45
N LYS A 21 -15.47 35.38 3.47
CA LYS A 21 -15.14 36.16 2.27
C LYS A 21 -13.82 35.70 1.62
N LYS A 22 -12.76 35.52 2.41
CA LYS A 22 -11.46 35.01 1.92
C LYS A 22 -11.59 33.62 1.30
N ILE A 23 -12.35 32.73 1.94
CA ILE A 23 -12.61 31.38 1.42
C ILE A 23 -13.36 31.45 0.09
N GLU A 24 -14.39 32.29 -0.01
CA GLU A 24 -15.15 32.45 -1.25
C GLU A 24 -14.28 32.99 -2.40
N GLU A 25 -13.41 33.96 -2.12
CA GLU A 25 -12.44 34.48 -3.09
C GLU A 25 -11.44 33.41 -3.54
N LYS A 26 -10.91 32.60 -2.62
CA LYS A 26 -10.04 31.45 -2.93
C LYS A 26 -10.75 30.40 -3.80
N ARG A 27 -12.05 30.17 -3.60
CA ARG A 27 -12.82 29.20 -4.39
C ARG A 27 -13.03 29.66 -5.83
N LYS A 28 -13.19 30.97 -6.07
CA LYS A 28 -13.39 31.53 -7.41
C LYS A 28 -12.21 31.26 -8.36
N ILE A 29 -11.00 31.16 -7.83
CA ILE A 29 -9.79 30.88 -8.62
C ILE A 29 -9.48 29.38 -8.73
N LEU A 30 -10.22 28.54 -8.01
CA LEU A 30 -10.00 27.10 -8.01
C LEU A 30 -10.60 26.48 -9.28
N CYS A 31 -9.79 25.77 -10.05
CA CYS A 31 -10.21 25.16 -11.31
C CYS A 31 -9.90 23.66 -11.36
N TYR A 32 -10.65 22.96 -12.21
CA TYR A 32 -10.34 21.59 -12.56
C TYR A 32 -9.04 21.55 -13.37
N ILE A 33 -8.11 20.68 -12.96
CA ILE A 33 -6.80 20.52 -13.58
C ILE A 33 -6.64 19.06 -13.98
N THR A 34 -6.41 18.83 -15.27
CA THR A 34 -6.09 17.51 -15.80
C THR A 34 -4.59 17.24 -15.69
N PRO A 35 -4.14 16.24 -14.92
CA PRO A 35 -2.74 15.86 -14.87
C PRO A 35 -2.29 15.17 -16.16
N GLN A 36 -0.99 15.27 -16.45
CA GLN A 36 -0.36 14.43 -17.48
C GLN A 36 -0.39 12.98 -17.02
N ALA A 37 -0.72 12.05 -17.93
CA ALA A 37 -0.74 10.63 -17.62
C ALA A 37 0.70 10.12 -17.36
N PRO A 38 0.90 9.21 -16.39
CA PRO A 38 2.15 8.47 -16.26
C PRO A 38 2.46 7.62 -17.50
N GLN A 39 3.73 7.27 -17.66
CA GLN A 39 4.15 6.28 -18.65
C GLN A 39 3.46 4.93 -18.39
N CYS A 40 3.05 4.27 -19.48
CA CYS A 40 2.39 2.96 -19.45
C CYS A 40 1.15 2.89 -18.53
N TYR A 41 0.46 4.02 -18.32
CA TYR A 41 -0.73 4.09 -17.45
C TYR A 41 -1.84 3.09 -17.84
N ALA A 42 -1.98 2.78 -19.14
CA ALA A 42 -2.95 1.80 -19.61
C ALA A 42 -2.65 0.36 -19.17
N GLU A 43 -1.43 0.08 -18.72
CA GLU A 43 -0.99 -1.24 -18.24
C GLU A 43 -1.12 -1.36 -16.72
N TYR A 44 -1.41 -0.27 -16.02
CA TYR A 44 -1.53 -0.27 -14.56
C TYR A 44 -2.61 -1.27 -14.12
N VAL A 45 -2.36 -2.01 -13.03
CA VAL A 45 -3.35 -2.94 -12.48
C VAL A 45 -4.57 -2.19 -11.98
N THR A 46 -4.40 -0.96 -11.50
CA THR A 46 -5.50 -0.05 -11.15
C THR A 46 -6.35 0.40 -12.33
N TYR A 47 -5.77 0.48 -13.53
CA TYR A 47 -6.48 0.82 -14.76
C TYR A 47 -7.18 -0.40 -15.37
N THR A 48 -6.48 -1.52 -15.46
CA THR A 48 -6.99 -2.76 -16.06
C THR A 48 -7.96 -3.53 -15.16
N GLY A 49 -7.92 -3.30 -13.85
CA GLY A 49 -8.74 -4.02 -12.88
C GLY A 49 -8.35 -5.49 -12.73
N SER A 50 -7.09 -5.82 -13.03
CA SER A 50 -6.55 -7.18 -13.07
C SER A 50 -6.12 -7.73 -11.70
N TYR A 51 -6.14 -6.90 -10.66
CA TYR A 51 -5.80 -7.30 -9.28
C TYR A 51 -6.83 -8.26 -8.66
N LEU A 52 -6.40 -9.03 -7.66
CA LEU A 52 -7.19 -9.99 -6.89
C LEU A 52 -8.32 -9.27 -6.15
N LEU A 53 -9.55 -9.72 -6.40
CA LEU A 53 -10.73 -9.30 -5.68
C LEU A 53 -11.35 -10.48 -4.94
N ASP A 54 -11.83 -10.22 -3.73
CA ASP A 54 -12.58 -11.23 -3.00
C ASP A 54 -13.88 -11.58 -3.75
N GLY A 55 -14.27 -12.85 -3.72
CA GLY A 55 -15.43 -13.34 -4.45
C GLY A 55 -15.25 -13.59 -5.96
N LYS A 56 -14.08 -13.31 -6.57
CA LYS A 56 -13.77 -13.72 -7.96
C LYS A 56 -12.94 -15.01 -7.98
N PRO A 57 -13.52 -16.18 -8.36
CA PRO A 57 -12.81 -17.46 -8.33
C PRO A 57 -11.63 -17.52 -9.29
N LEU A 58 -11.74 -16.87 -10.45
CA LEU A 58 -10.69 -16.82 -11.49
C LEU A 58 -9.40 -16.20 -10.95
N SER A 59 -9.51 -15.23 -10.06
CA SER A 59 -8.38 -14.56 -9.40
C SER A 59 -7.53 -15.54 -8.59
N LYS A 60 -8.13 -16.59 -8.00
CA LYS A 60 -7.43 -17.58 -7.18
C LYS A 60 -6.77 -18.70 -7.99
N LEU A 61 -7.02 -18.80 -9.31
CA LEU A 61 -6.50 -19.88 -10.15
C LEU A 61 -4.97 -19.91 -10.23
N HIS A 62 -4.31 -18.77 -10.05
CA HIS A 62 -2.85 -18.68 -10.06
C HIS A 62 -2.19 -19.18 -8.77
N ILE A 63 -2.95 -19.55 -7.74
CA ILE A 63 -2.42 -20.02 -6.45
C ILE A 63 -2.39 -21.55 -6.47
N PRO A 64 -1.21 -22.17 -6.61
CA PRO A 64 -1.11 -23.61 -6.87
C PRO A 64 -1.51 -24.44 -5.65
N VAL A 65 -2.34 -25.47 -5.78
CA VAL A 65 -2.60 -26.40 -4.65
C VAL A 65 -1.89 -27.71 -4.93
N ILE A 66 -1.01 -28.12 -4.00
CA ILE A 66 -0.20 -29.33 -4.13
C ILE A 66 -1.01 -30.52 -3.57
N ALA A 67 -1.18 -31.57 -4.36
CA ALA A 67 -1.83 -32.79 -3.91
C ALA A 67 -0.89 -33.63 -3.02
N PRO A 68 -1.42 -34.37 -2.03
CA PRO A 68 -0.62 -35.27 -1.23
C PRO A 68 -0.02 -36.38 -2.11
N PRO A 69 1.24 -36.78 -1.86
CA PRO A 69 1.84 -37.91 -2.56
C PRO A 69 1.00 -39.20 -2.43
N PRO A 70 0.82 -39.96 -3.52
CA PRO A 70 -0.02 -41.16 -3.51
C PRO A 70 0.55 -42.30 -2.65
N SER A 71 1.86 -42.31 -2.43
CA SER A 71 2.59 -43.33 -1.66
C SER A 71 2.39 -43.24 -0.14
N LEU A 72 1.79 -42.17 0.36
CA LEU A 72 1.60 -41.96 1.80
C LEU A 72 0.46 -42.82 2.36
N SER A 73 0.56 -43.16 3.65
CA SER A 73 -0.55 -43.71 4.41
C SER A 73 -1.65 -42.65 4.62
N GLU A 74 -2.91 -43.06 4.81
CA GLU A 74 -4.02 -42.11 4.99
C GLU A 74 -3.82 -41.09 6.12
N PRO A 75 -3.28 -41.45 7.31
CA PRO A 75 -3.00 -40.46 8.35
C PRO A 75 -2.01 -39.37 7.92
N LEU A 76 -1.00 -39.73 7.12
CA LEU A 76 -0.01 -38.77 6.61
C LEU A 76 -0.56 -37.95 5.44
N LYS A 77 -1.42 -38.53 4.60
CA LYS A 77 -2.16 -37.75 3.58
C LYS A 77 -3.05 -36.71 4.22
N GLU A 78 -3.70 -37.04 5.33
CA GLU A 78 -4.57 -36.10 6.03
C GLU A 78 -3.77 -34.94 6.64
N LEU A 79 -2.65 -35.23 7.31
CA LEU A 79 -1.73 -34.19 7.77
C LEU A 79 -1.24 -33.31 6.61
N PHE A 80 -0.86 -33.93 5.48
CA PHE A 80 -0.40 -33.18 4.31
C PHE A 80 -1.48 -32.20 3.81
N ARG A 81 -2.74 -32.63 3.72
CA ARG A 81 -3.86 -31.76 3.29
C ARG A 81 -4.06 -30.59 4.26
N GLN A 82 -3.95 -30.84 5.57
CA GLN A 82 -4.07 -29.80 6.59
C GLN A 82 -2.93 -28.77 6.45
N GLN A 83 -1.70 -29.25 6.32
CA GLN A 83 -0.53 -28.38 6.10
C GLN A 83 -0.63 -27.62 4.78
N GLU A 84 -1.13 -28.26 3.73
CA GLU A 84 -1.34 -27.64 2.42
C GLU A 84 -2.39 -26.53 2.46
N ALA A 85 -3.46 -26.70 3.24
CA ALA A 85 -4.45 -25.65 3.43
C ALA A 85 -3.83 -24.40 4.08
N VAL A 86 -2.89 -24.58 5.03
CA VAL A 86 -2.15 -23.47 5.65
C VAL A 86 -1.17 -22.83 4.66
N ARG A 87 -0.41 -23.63 3.90
CA ARG A 87 0.48 -23.12 2.83
C ARG A 87 -0.30 -22.35 1.76
N GLY A 88 -1.49 -22.83 1.39
CA GLY A 88 -2.39 -22.17 0.46
C GLY A 88 -2.85 -20.80 0.94
N LYS A 89 -3.21 -20.68 2.23
CA LYS A 89 -3.53 -19.38 2.85
C LYS A 89 -2.33 -18.43 2.83
N LEU A 90 -1.13 -18.92 3.16
CA LEU A 90 0.08 -18.10 3.13
C LEU A 90 0.40 -17.59 1.72
N ARG A 91 0.31 -18.46 0.70
CA ARG A 91 0.50 -18.07 -0.71
C ARG A 91 -0.50 -17.02 -1.17
N LEU A 92 -1.78 -17.19 -0.82
CA LEU A 92 -2.82 -16.20 -1.12
C LEU A 92 -2.51 -14.86 -0.45
N GLN A 93 -2.16 -14.88 0.83
CA GLN A 93 -1.80 -13.67 1.57
C GLN A 93 -0.61 -12.96 0.91
N HIS A 94 0.46 -13.69 0.58
CA HIS A 94 1.64 -13.12 -0.07
C HIS A 94 1.31 -12.46 -1.41
N SER A 95 0.46 -13.11 -2.22
CA SER A 95 0.00 -12.56 -3.50
C SER A 95 -0.78 -11.25 -3.31
N ILE A 96 -1.72 -11.23 -2.36
CA ILE A 96 -2.53 -10.03 -2.05
C ILE A 96 -1.64 -8.88 -1.60
N GLU A 97 -0.66 -9.15 -0.73
CA GLU A 97 0.22 -8.10 -0.20
C GLU A 97 1.12 -7.50 -1.29
N ARG A 98 1.61 -8.32 -2.23
CA ARG A 98 2.38 -7.83 -3.39
C ARG A 98 1.53 -6.93 -4.29
N GLU A 99 0.30 -7.34 -4.61
CA GLU A 99 -0.59 -6.51 -5.42
C GLU A 99 -1.00 -5.22 -4.72
N LYS A 100 -1.25 -5.26 -3.41
CA LYS A 100 -1.49 -4.04 -2.62
C LYS A 100 -0.30 -3.07 -2.71
N LEU A 101 0.93 -3.60 -2.70
CA LEU A 101 2.13 -2.78 -2.84
C LEU A 101 2.20 -2.14 -4.24
N ILE A 102 1.93 -2.92 -5.31
CA ILE A 102 1.87 -2.42 -6.70
C ILE A 102 0.81 -1.32 -6.82
N VAL A 103 -0.43 -1.60 -6.42
CA VAL A 103 -1.54 -0.64 -6.44
C VAL A 103 -1.20 0.63 -5.67
N SER A 104 -0.56 0.50 -4.51
CA SER A 104 -0.15 1.66 -3.71
C SER A 104 0.92 2.48 -4.42
N CYS A 105 1.88 1.83 -5.09
CA CYS A 105 2.92 2.47 -5.89
C CYS A 105 2.31 3.27 -7.05
N GLU A 106 1.48 2.62 -7.87
CA GLU A 106 0.75 3.24 -8.99
C GLU A 106 -0.04 4.48 -8.55
N GLN A 107 -0.78 4.37 -7.44
CA GLN A 107 -1.53 5.50 -6.90
C GLN A 107 -0.64 6.65 -6.44
N GLU A 108 0.52 6.36 -5.86
CA GLU A 108 1.45 7.42 -5.42
C GLU A 108 2.06 8.15 -6.62
N VAL A 109 2.41 7.43 -7.69
CA VAL A 109 2.82 8.04 -8.96
C VAL A 109 1.74 8.98 -9.49
N LEU A 110 0.48 8.53 -9.52
CA LEU A 110 -0.66 9.38 -9.91
C LEU A 110 -0.79 10.62 -9.02
N ARG A 111 -0.58 10.50 -7.71
CA ARG A 111 -0.59 11.65 -6.79
C ARG A 111 0.54 12.64 -7.09
N VAL A 112 1.74 12.17 -7.45
CA VAL A 112 2.86 13.05 -7.86
C VAL A 112 2.51 13.81 -9.14
N HIS A 113 1.93 13.14 -10.14
CA HIS A 113 1.45 13.79 -11.37
C HIS A 113 0.36 14.84 -11.09
N CYS A 114 -0.60 14.53 -10.21
CA CYS A 114 -1.62 15.49 -9.78
C CYS A 114 -1.01 16.69 -9.04
N ARG A 115 -0.01 16.46 -8.19
CA ARG A 115 0.72 17.52 -7.48
C ARG A 115 1.48 18.41 -8.44
N ALA A 116 2.16 17.84 -9.43
CA ALA A 116 2.90 18.58 -10.44
C ALA A 116 1.97 19.49 -11.25
N ALA A 117 0.86 18.94 -11.77
CA ALA A 117 -0.12 19.72 -12.53
C ALA A 117 -0.70 20.89 -11.73
N ARG A 118 -1.02 20.67 -10.45
CA ARG A 118 -1.45 21.72 -9.52
C ARG A 118 -0.39 22.79 -9.29
N THR A 119 0.87 22.39 -9.14
CA THR A 119 1.98 23.32 -8.91
C THR A 119 2.21 24.21 -10.14
N ILE A 120 2.12 23.64 -11.35
CA ILE A 120 2.21 24.39 -12.62
C ILE A 120 1.06 25.42 -12.74
N ALA A 121 -0.15 25.04 -12.30
CA ALA A 121 -1.32 25.91 -12.30
C ALA A 121 -1.36 26.90 -11.11
N ASN A 122 -0.31 26.96 -10.29
CA ASN A 122 -0.28 27.76 -9.05
C ASN A 122 -1.45 27.49 -8.09
N GLN A 123 -1.97 26.26 -8.10
CA GLN A 123 -3.12 25.86 -7.30
C GLN A 123 -2.69 25.01 -6.11
N ALA A 124 -2.78 25.57 -4.90
CA ALA A 124 -2.30 24.91 -3.69
C ALA A 124 -3.11 23.65 -3.29
N VAL A 125 -4.41 23.61 -3.59
CA VAL A 125 -5.35 22.54 -3.17
C VAL A 125 -6.07 21.92 -4.37
N PRO A 126 -6.48 20.65 -4.34
CA PRO A 126 -7.25 20.06 -5.45
C PRO A 126 -8.63 20.69 -5.56
N PHE A 127 -9.13 20.81 -6.80
CA PHE A 127 -10.55 21.09 -7.04
C PHE A 127 -11.36 19.82 -6.77
N SER A 128 -11.86 19.69 -5.55
CA SER A 128 -12.59 18.49 -5.11
C SER A 128 -13.66 18.82 -4.07
N ALA A 129 -14.63 17.91 -3.93
CA ALA A 129 -15.64 18.00 -2.87
C ALA A 129 -14.99 18.10 -1.48
N CYS A 130 -13.94 17.34 -1.20
CA CYS A 130 -13.23 17.41 0.08
C CYS A 130 -12.63 18.79 0.35
N ALA A 131 -12.06 19.45 -0.66
CA ALA A 131 -11.54 20.81 -0.50
C ALA A 131 -12.65 21.81 -0.17
N MET A 132 -13.81 21.69 -0.84
CA MET A 132 -14.99 22.52 -0.55
C MET A 132 -15.54 22.27 0.86
N LEU A 133 -15.60 21.00 1.30
CA LEU A 133 -16.08 20.64 2.62
C LEU A 133 -15.11 21.12 3.72
N LEU A 134 -13.80 20.97 3.53
CA LEU A 134 -12.80 21.50 4.46
C LEU A 134 -12.91 23.02 4.61
N ASP A 135 -13.11 23.76 3.52
CA ASP A 135 -13.35 25.20 3.53
C ASP A 135 -14.70 25.59 4.20
N SER A 136 -15.57 24.62 4.52
CA SER A 136 -16.79 24.87 5.31
C SER A 136 -16.62 24.63 6.80
N GLU A 137 -15.52 23.99 7.23
CA GLU A 137 -15.23 23.71 8.63
C GLU A 137 -14.80 24.96 9.38
N VAL A 138 -15.32 25.13 10.60
CA VAL A 138 -15.07 26.30 11.44
C VAL A 138 -13.60 26.39 11.89
N TYR A 139 -12.93 25.24 12.01
CA TYR A 139 -11.53 25.17 12.47
C TYR A 139 -10.50 25.32 11.33
N ASN A 140 -10.94 25.29 10.07
CA ASN A 140 -10.05 25.43 8.92
C ASN A 140 -9.84 26.92 8.60
N MET A 141 -9.02 27.57 9.45
CA MET A 141 -8.72 28.99 9.32
C MET A 141 -7.75 29.23 8.15
N PRO A 142 -8.08 30.11 7.18
CA PRO A 142 -7.14 30.50 6.14
C PRO A 142 -5.89 31.08 6.78
N SER A 143 -4.71 30.56 6.44
CA SER A 143 -3.45 31.14 6.89
C SER A 143 -3.34 32.59 6.41
N GLU A 144 -2.85 33.48 7.29
CA GLU A 144 -2.50 34.83 6.88
C GLU A 144 -1.38 34.74 5.86
N SER A 145 -1.73 34.94 4.59
CA SER A 145 -0.79 34.89 3.50
C SER A 145 0.12 36.11 3.63
N GLN A 146 1.26 35.97 4.31
CA GLN A 146 2.37 36.89 4.05
C GLN A 146 2.72 36.75 2.58
N GLY A 147 2.76 37.90 1.90
CA GLY A 147 2.70 38.03 0.45
C GLY A 147 3.52 36.98 -0.31
N ASP A 148 2.86 36.40 -1.30
CA ASP A 148 3.46 35.54 -2.33
C ASP A 148 4.44 36.29 -3.24
N GLU A 149 4.80 37.54 -2.91
CA GLU A 149 5.69 38.41 -3.69
C GLU A 149 7.17 38.03 -3.58
N ASN A 150 7.55 37.17 -2.63
CA ASN A 150 8.94 36.74 -2.43
C ASN A 150 9.26 35.32 -2.95
N LYS A 151 8.43 34.73 -3.82
CA LYS A 151 8.80 33.48 -4.50
C LYS A 151 9.82 33.79 -5.60
N SER A 152 11.08 33.45 -5.33
CA SER A 152 12.18 33.61 -6.27
C SER A 152 11.86 32.91 -7.59
N VAL A 153 12.34 33.43 -8.73
CA VAL A 153 12.27 32.73 -10.02
C VAL A 153 12.87 31.32 -9.93
N ARG A 154 13.81 31.13 -8.99
CA ARG A 154 14.46 29.85 -8.66
C ARG A 154 13.53 28.85 -7.94
N ASP A 155 12.47 29.33 -7.29
CA ASP A 155 11.48 28.51 -6.57
C ASP A 155 10.34 28.05 -7.48
N ARG A 156 10.36 28.45 -8.76
CA ARG A 156 9.38 27.96 -9.73
C ARG A 156 9.60 26.48 -9.99
N PHE A 157 8.50 25.74 -9.97
CA PHE A 157 8.46 24.34 -10.35
C PHE A 157 9.21 24.11 -11.67
N ASN A 158 10.05 23.08 -11.69
CA ASN A 158 10.81 22.69 -12.86
C ASN A 158 10.86 21.16 -12.99
N ALA A 159 11.24 20.68 -14.18
CA ALA A 159 11.28 19.25 -14.48
C ALA A 159 12.18 18.44 -13.53
N ARG A 160 13.27 19.02 -13.00
CA ARG A 160 14.15 18.33 -12.04
C ARG A 160 13.44 18.07 -10.72
N GLN A 161 12.64 19.01 -10.26
CA GLN A 161 11.85 18.84 -9.04
C GLN A 161 10.82 17.72 -9.20
N PHE A 162 10.19 17.62 -10.37
CA PHE A 162 9.27 16.52 -10.69
C PHE A 162 9.97 15.17 -10.70
N ILE A 163 11.11 15.06 -11.39
CA ILE A 163 11.91 13.84 -11.44
C ILE A 163 12.34 13.42 -10.03
N SER A 164 12.76 14.37 -9.18
CA SER A 164 13.10 14.09 -7.79
C SER A 164 11.91 13.51 -7.01
N TRP A 165 10.70 14.03 -7.20
CA TRP A 165 9.51 13.47 -6.53
C TRP A 165 9.16 12.06 -7.00
N ILE A 166 9.36 11.76 -8.28
CA ILE A 166 9.18 10.40 -8.80
C ILE A 166 10.24 9.47 -8.20
N GLN A 167 11.50 9.89 -8.17
CA GLN A 167 12.58 9.11 -7.54
C GLN A 167 12.31 8.84 -6.05
N ASP A 168 11.78 9.82 -5.31
CA ASP A 168 11.41 9.63 -3.91
C ASP A 168 10.35 8.54 -3.74
N VAL A 169 9.43 8.42 -4.71
CA VAL A 169 8.41 7.36 -4.75
C VAL A 169 9.06 6.02 -5.08
N ASP A 170 9.90 5.95 -6.11
CA ASP A 170 10.60 4.72 -6.50
C ASP A 170 11.42 4.16 -5.34
N ASP A 171 12.29 5.00 -4.75
CA ASP A 171 13.13 4.64 -3.60
C ASP A 171 12.31 4.18 -2.39
N LYS A 172 11.15 4.80 -2.15
CA LYS A 172 10.23 4.43 -1.07
C LYS A 172 9.66 3.03 -1.31
N TYR A 173 9.16 2.76 -2.52
CA TYR A 173 8.51 1.48 -2.81
C TYR A 173 9.51 0.34 -3.00
N ASP A 174 10.74 0.61 -3.44
CA ASP A 174 11.82 -0.38 -3.48
C ASP A 174 12.23 -0.83 -2.07
N ARG A 175 12.34 0.12 -1.13
CA ARG A 175 12.55 -0.23 0.29
C ARG A 175 11.40 -1.06 0.83
N MET A 176 10.16 -0.68 0.55
CA MET A 176 8.98 -1.43 0.99
C MET A 176 8.92 -2.83 0.37
N LYS A 177 9.25 -3.00 -0.92
CA LYS A 177 9.35 -4.29 -1.61
C LYS A 177 10.38 -5.18 -0.93
N THR A 178 11.56 -4.63 -0.64
CA THR A 178 12.65 -5.36 0.04
C THR A 178 12.20 -5.86 1.42
N CYS A 179 11.61 -4.98 2.23
CA CYS A 179 11.08 -5.36 3.55
C CYS A 179 9.96 -6.41 3.46
N LEU A 180 9.06 -6.28 2.49
CA LEU A 180 7.98 -7.23 2.25
C LEU A 180 8.53 -8.61 1.91
N LEU A 181 9.48 -8.70 0.97
CA LEU A 181 10.08 -9.97 0.56
C LEU A 181 10.83 -10.66 1.70
N MET A 182 11.63 -9.91 2.47
CA MET A 182 12.32 -10.46 3.64
C MET A 182 11.33 -11.04 4.66
N ARG A 183 10.23 -10.32 4.95
CA ARG A 183 9.18 -10.83 5.84
C ARG A 183 8.56 -12.11 5.28
N GLN A 184 8.20 -12.13 4.00
CA GLN A 184 7.57 -13.30 3.37
C GLN A 184 8.49 -14.53 3.38
N GLN A 185 9.81 -14.33 3.20
CA GLN A 185 10.82 -15.39 3.33
C GLN A 185 10.87 -15.94 4.76
N HIS A 186 10.86 -15.07 5.77
CA HIS A 186 10.82 -15.50 7.17
C HIS A 186 9.53 -16.26 7.51
N GLU A 187 8.38 -15.78 7.03
CA GLU A 187 7.08 -16.46 7.22
C GLU A 187 7.07 -17.85 6.58
N ALA A 188 7.57 -17.97 5.34
CA ALA A 188 7.66 -19.25 4.63
C ALA A 188 8.60 -20.23 5.34
N ALA A 189 9.77 -19.76 5.80
CA ALA A 189 10.75 -20.56 6.53
C ALA A 189 10.20 -21.01 7.89
N ALA A 190 9.55 -20.10 8.65
CA ALA A 190 8.95 -20.41 9.93
C ALA A 190 7.82 -21.44 9.79
N LEU A 191 6.93 -21.27 8.81
CA LEU A 191 5.88 -22.26 8.53
C LEU A 191 6.48 -23.62 8.16
N ASN A 192 7.51 -23.64 7.31
CA ASN A 192 8.15 -24.89 6.92
C ASN A 192 8.80 -25.61 8.11
N ALA A 193 9.45 -24.88 9.02
CA ALA A 193 10.04 -25.45 10.24
C ALA A 193 8.98 -26.11 11.13
N VAL A 194 7.84 -25.42 11.37
CA VAL A 194 6.71 -25.97 12.14
C VAL A 194 6.17 -27.23 11.48
N GLN A 195 5.90 -27.17 10.17
CA GLN A 195 5.33 -28.30 9.45
C GLN A 195 6.26 -29.52 9.38
N ARG A 196 7.59 -29.30 9.31
CA ARG A 196 8.57 -30.38 9.39
C ARG A 196 8.55 -31.05 10.76
N MET A 197 8.44 -30.27 11.84
CA MET A 197 8.35 -30.80 13.20
C MET A 197 7.05 -31.61 13.39
N GLU A 198 5.90 -31.06 12.97
CA GLU A 198 4.61 -31.77 13.01
C GLU A 198 4.64 -33.09 12.23
N TRP A 199 5.29 -33.08 11.05
CA TRP A 199 5.45 -34.28 10.24
C TRP A 199 6.22 -35.37 10.98
N GLN A 200 7.34 -35.00 11.62
CA GLN A 200 8.15 -35.95 12.39
C GLN A 200 7.39 -36.54 13.57
N LEU A 201 6.69 -35.70 14.33
CA LEU A 201 5.83 -36.15 15.43
C LEU A 201 4.78 -37.14 14.91
N LYS A 202 4.16 -36.84 13.75
CA LYS A 202 3.15 -37.73 13.19
C LYS A 202 3.70 -39.08 12.74
N VAL A 203 4.90 -39.10 12.16
CA VAL A 203 5.58 -40.36 11.81
C VAL A 203 5.90 -41.17 13.06
N GLN A 204 6.37 -40.53 14.12
CA GLN A 204 6.68 -41.19 15.40
C GLN A 204 5.43 -41.76 16.09
N GLU A 205 4.29 -41.07 16.03
CA GLU A 205 3.01 -41.56 16.53
C GLU A 205 2.56 -42.86 15.82
N LEU A 206 2.82 -42.96 14.51
CA LEU A 206 2.39 -44.09 13.69
C LEU A 206 3.33 -45.30 13.81
N ASP A 207 4.62 -45.07 14.09
CA ASP A 207 5.60 -46.12 14.35
C ASP A 207 6.52 -45.76 15.53
N PRO A 208 6.10 -46.09 16.78
CA PRO A 208 6.88 -45.82 17.98
C PRO A 208 8.24 -46.54 18.02
N GLY A 209 8.41 -47.61 17.23
CA GLY A 209 9.62 -48.43 17.16
C GLY A 209 10.76 -47.75 16.40
N VAL A 210 10.47 -46.74 15.60
CA VAL A 210 11.47 -45.92 14.89
C VAL A 210 11.95 -44.81 15.82
N HIS A 211 12.70 -45.17 16.86
CA HIS A 211 13.47 -44.21 17.64
C HIS A 211 14.72 -43.80 16.86
N LYS A 212 14.56 -42.90 15.88
CA LYS A 212 15.68 -42.13 15.32
C LYS A 212 15.65 -40.72 15.89
N SER A 213 16.84 -40.21 16.20
CA SER A 213 17.08 -38.84 16.67
C SER A 213 16.26 -37.82 15.85
N LEU A 214 15.58 -36.89 16.53
CA LEU A 214 14.74 -35.84 15.96
C LEU A 214 15.58 -34.85 15.13
N CYS A 215 16.00 -35.24 13.93
CA CYS A 215 16.71 -34.35 13.01
C CYS A 215 15.72 -33.74 12.02
N VAL A 216 15.17 -32.56 12.32
CA VAL A 216 14.22 -31.80 11.47
C VAL A 216 14.70 -31.63 10.02
N ASN A 217 16.01 -31.67 9.82
CA ASN A 217 16.68 -31.51 8.53
C ASN A 217 16.56 -32.73 7.60
N GLU A 218 16.20 -33.92 8.12
CA GLU A 218 16.13 -35.15 7.34
C GLU A 218 14.78 -35.37 6.63
N VAL A 219 13.75 -34.57 6.94
CA VAL A 219 12.44 -34.69 6.27
C VAL A 219 12.57 -34.31 4.79
N PRO A 220 12.25 -35.21 3.84
CA PRO A 220 12.28 -34.88 2.42
C PRO A 220 11.33 -33.73 2.07
N SER A 221 11.81 -32.76 1.28
CA SER A 221 11.04 -31.57 0.88
C SER A 221 9.76 -31.89 0.09
N PHE A 222 9.68 -33.07 -0.52
CA PHE A 222 8.47 -33.52 -1.21
C PHE A 222 7.31 -33.81 -0.24
N TYR A 223 7.59 -34.22 1.00
CA TYR A 223 6.56 -34.45 2.01
C TYR A 223 6.15 -33.18 2.75
N VAL A 224 7.09 -32.23 2.91
CA VAL A 224 6.83 -30.93 3.52
C VAL A 224 7.44 -29.83 2.64
N PRO A 225 6.76 -29.44 1.55
CA PRO A 225 7.27 -28.43 0.62
C PRO A 225 7.32 -27.05 1.28
N MET A 226 8.36 -26.29 0.93
CA MET A 226 8.47 -24.89 1.33
C MET A 226 7.55 -24.04 0.44
N VAL A 227 6.96 -23.00 1.01
CA VAL A 227 6.24 -22.00 0.22
C VAL A 227 7.26 -21.17 -0.56
N ASP A 228 7.10 -21.11 -1.86
CA ASP A 228 7.93 -20.28 -2.73
C ASP A 228 7.56 -18.79 -2.59
N VAL A 229 8.58 -17.94 -2.48
CA VAL A 229 8.44 -16.49 -2.36
C VAL A 229 8.91 -15.86 -3.65
N ASN A 230 7.96 -15.58 -4.54
CA ASN A 230 8.21 -14.89 -5.79
C ASN A 230 8.69 -13.44 -5.53
N ASP A 231 9.91 -13.14 -5.96
CA ASP A 231 10.57 -11.83 -5.91
C ASP A 231 10.58 -11.10 -7.28
N ASP A 232 10.30 -11.83 -8.35
CA ASP A 232 10.25 -11.40 -9.75
C ASP A 232 8.90 -10.73 -10.12
N PHE A 233 8.50 -9.73 -9.34
CA PHE A 233 7.39 -8.84 -9.68
C PHE A 233 7.86 -7.40 -9.83
N VAL A 234 7.31 -6.68 -10.81
CA VAL A 234 7.62 -5.27 -11.05
C VAL A 234 6.61 -4.37 -10.34
N LEU A 235 7.08 -3.25 -9.79
CA LEU A 235 6.22 -2.27 -9.10
C LEU A 235 5.49 -1.35 -10.08
N LEU A 236 6.14 -1.02 -11.19
CA LEU A 236 5.60 -0.22 -12.28
C LEU A 236 5.92 -0.90 -13.61
N PRO A 237 5.02 -0.84 -14.61
CA PRO A 237 5.31 -1.29 -15.96
C PRO A 237 6.38 -0.40 -16.61
N ALA A 238 7.20 -0.99 -17.48
CA ALA A 238 8.29 -0.32 -18.20
C ALA A 238 7.81 0.37 -19.49
#